data_AF-A0A5N8Z2T3-F1
#
_entry.id   AF-A0A5N8Z2T3-F1
#
_cell.length_a   1.000
_cell.length_b   1.000
_cell.length_c   1.000
_cell.angle_alpha   90.00
_cell.angle_beta   90.00
_cell.angle_gamma   90.00
#
_symmetry.space_group_name_H-M   'P 1'
#
loop_
_entity.id
_entity.type
_entity.pdbx_description
1 polymer ?
#
loop_
_entity_poly.entity_id
_entity_poly.type
_entity_poly.pdbx_seq_one_letter_code
_entity_poly.pdbx_strand_id
1 'polypeptide(L)'
;MPHLPESIVPMVIETGARGERAYDIYSLLLKERIVFLGTPINAQVANLIVAQILFLAREDSEKDINLYINSPGGEVYSGMAIYDTMQYVPCDVATFSVGLCASMGTVLLTAGAAGKRHAMPNSTIHMHQPLSGTQGQASDIEIHARETLRIQDRLRQIIADHTGQSYERIARDSDRDFWLNAEQAAEYGLVDEVLKPDPPSSE
;
A
#
# COMPACT_ATOMS: atom_id res chain seq x y z
N MET A 1 3.05 29.96 -12.61
CA MET A 1 3.15 28.49 -12.65
C MET A 1 2.37 28.03 -13.87
N PRO A 2 2.90 27.15 -14.74
CA PRO A 2 2.10 26.62 -15.82
C PRO A 2 0.98 25.76 -15.20
N HIS A 3 -0.27 26.07 -15.54
CA HIS A 3 -1.40 25.20 -15.25
C HIS A 3 -1.14 23.87 -15.98
N LEU A 4 -0.71 22.86 -15.23
CA LEU A 4 -0.79 21.48 -15.69
C LEU A 4 -2.28 21.18 -15.91
N PRO A 5 -2.67 20.55 -17.03
CA PRO A 5 -4.07 20.22 -17.28
C PRO A 5 -4.61 19.37 -16.12
N GLU A 6 -5.62 19.90 -15.43
CA GLU A 6 -6.37 19.17 -14.42
C GLU A 6 -7.24 18.12 -15.13
N SER A 7 -6.89 16.85 -14.92
CA SER A 7 -7.53 15.65 -15.46
C SER A 7 -7.16 15.26 -16.91
N ILE A 8 -6.07 14.49 -17.02
CA ILE A 8 -5.64 13.75 -18.22
C ILE A 8 -6.24 12.33 -18.21
N VAL A 9 -7.16 12.01 -17.29
CA VAL A 9 -7.67 10.64 -17.16
C VAL A 9 -8.58 10.34 -18.35
N PRO A 10 -8.21 9.40 -19.24
CA PRO A 10 -9.01 9.09 -20.41
C PRO A 10 -10.31 8.40 -20.01
N MET A 11 -11.37 8.70 -20.76
CA MET A 11 -12.67 8.05 -20.64
C MET A 11 -12.83 7.03 -21.76
N VAL A 12 -13.38 5.87 -21.43
CA VAL A 12 -13.73 4.79 -22.34
C VAL A 12 -15.26 4.67 -22.39
N ILE A 13 -15.83 4.61 -23.59
CA ILE A 13 -17.26 4.44 -23.80
C ILE A 13 -17.52 2.99 -24.23
N GLU A 14 -18.29 2.26 -23.42
CA GLU A 14 -18.80 0.93 -23.75
C GLU A 14 -20.23 1.05 -24.30
N THR A 15 -20.43 0.64 -25.56
CA THR A 15 -21.74 0.53 -26.20
C THR A 15 -22.31 -0.87 -25.97
N GLY A 16 -23.46 -0.96 -25.30
CA GLY A 16 -24.17 -2.23 -25.09
C GLY A 16 -25.64 -2.16 -25.49
N ALA A 17 -26.33 -3.30 -25.45
CA ALA A 17 -27.76 -3.41 -25.81
C ALA A 17 -28.70 -2.53 -24.95
N ARG A 18 -28.23 -2.03 -23.79
CA ARG A 18 -28.97 -1.15 -22.87
C ARG A 18 -28.50 0.31 -22.92
N GLY A 19 -27.70 0.69 -23.92
CA GLY A 19 -27.17 2.05 -24.10
C GLY A 19 -25.66 2.16 -23.89
N GLU A 20 -25.17 3.39 -23.84
CA GLU A 20 -23.76 3.73 -23.65
C GLU A 20 -23.44 3.95 -22.17
N ARG A 21 -22.28 3.45 -21.73
CA ARG A 21 -21.72 3.74 -20.40
C ARG A 21 -20.30 4.27 -20.55
N ALA A 22 -19.99 5.35 -19.86
CA ALA A 22 -18.64 5.92 -19.82
C ALA A 22 -17.94 5.52 -18.52
N TYR A 23 -16.71 5.02 -18.63
CA TYR A 23 -15.84 4.64 -17.52
C TYR A 23 -14.50 5.35 -17.65
N ASP A 24 -13.93 5.81 -16.55
CA ASP A 24 -12.51 6.16 -16.54
C ASP A 24 -11.63 4.89 -16.43
N ILE A 25 -10.33 5.03 -16.66
CA ILE A 25 -9.41 3.88 -16.62
C ILE A 25 -9.35 3.19 -15.25
N TYR A 26 -9.48 3.91 -14.13
CA TYR A 26 -9.49 3.33 -12.80
C TYR A 26 -10.81 2.61 -12.51
N SER A 27 -11.93 3.10 -13.04
CA SER A 27 -13.22 2.39 -13.01
C SER A 27 -13.15 1.05 -13.74
N LEU A 28 -12.43 0.98 -14.87
CA LEU A 28 -12.19 -0.30 -15.56
C LEU A 28 -11.28 -1.24 -14.75
N LEU A 29 -10.21 -0.71 -14.13
CA LEU A 29 -9.36 -1.49 -13.23
C LEU A 29 -10.13 -2.03 -12.02
N LEU A 30 -11.02 -1.23 -11.43
CA LEU A 30 -11.81 -1.65 -10.27
C LEU A 30 -12.78 -2.79 -10.63
N LYS A 31 -13.35 -2.81 -11.85
CA LYS A 31 -14.14 -3.96 -12.34
C LYS A 31 -13.31 -5.25 -12.34
N GLU A 32 -12.03 -5.15 -12.66
CA GLU A 32 -11.05 -6.25 -12.62
C GLU A 32 -10.42 -6.44 -11.22
N ARG A 33 -11.02 -5.84 -10.18
CA ARG A 33 -10.59 -5.93 -8.77
C ARG A 33 -9.20 -5.38 -8.50
N ILE A 34 -8.75 -4.44 -9.33
CA ILE A 34 -7.47 -3.73 -9.18
C ILE A 34 -7.74 -2.37 -8.51
N VAL A 35 -7.10 -2.15 -7.37
CA VAL A 35 -7.13 -0.90 -6.61
C VAL A 35 -5.74 -0.26 -6.67
N PHE A 36 -5.67 1.05 -6.95
CA PHE A 36 -4.39 1.74 -7.12
C PHE A 36 -4.16 2.79 -6.01
N LEU A 37 -3.13 2.57 -5.20
CA LEU A 37 -2.60 3.54 -4.24
C LEU A 37 -1.37 4.23 -4.85
N GLY A 38 -1.61 5.28 -5.64
CA GLY A 38 -0.59 5.99 -6.42
C GLY A 38 -0.15 7.35 -5.85
N THR A 39 -0.55 7.66 -4.61
CA THR A 39 -0.41 9.00 -4.01
C THR A 39 0.06 8.90 -2.56
N PRO A 40 0.51 10.02 -1.95
CA PRO A 40 0.73 10.07 -0.51
C PRO A 40 -0.55 9.72 0.27
N ILE A 41 -0.39 8.96 1.35
CA ILE A 41 -1.50 8.49 2.17
C ILE A 41 -1.99 9.63 3.07
N ASN A 42 -3.25 9.99 2.93
CA ASN A 42 -3.98 10.90 3.81
C ASN A 42 -5.40 10.38 4.03
N ALA A 43 -6.18 11.04 4.88
CA ALA A 43 -7.54 10.59 5.22
C ALA A 43 -8.45 10.40 3.99
N GLN A 44 -8.38 11.27 2.98
CA GLN A 44 -9.20 11.15 1.77
C GLN A 44 -8.81 9.91 0.95
N VAL A 45 -7.50 9.73 0.72
CA VAL A 45 -6.98 8.57 -0.02
C VAL A 45 -7.31 7.28 0.73
N ALA A 46 -7.10 7.24 2.04
CA ALA A 46 -7.42 6.07 2.85
C ALA A 46 -8.91 5.72 2.79
N ASN A 47 -9.80 6.69 2.96
CA ASN A 47 -11.24 6.45 2.86
C ASN A 47 -11.65 5.89 1.49
N LEU A 48 -11.04 6.38 0.40
CA LEU A 48 -11.30 5.86 -0.94
C LEU A 48 -10.82 4.41 -1.11
N ILE A 49 -9.63 4.09 -0.61
CA ILE A 49 -9.07 2.73 -0.70
C ILE A 49 -9.90 1.75 0.16
N VAL A 50 -10.25 2.14 1.39
CA VAL A 50 -11.12 1.35 2.28
C VAL A 50 -12.47 1.09 1.62
N ALA A 51 -13.11 2.11 1.05
CA ALA A 51 -14.38 1.96 0.36
C ALA A 51 -14.30 1.00 -0.83
N GLN A 52 -13.22 1.07 -1.62
CA GLN A 52 -12.99 0.16 -2.75
C GLN A 52 -12.80 -1.29 -2.29
N ILE A 53 -11.99 -1.53 -1.27
CA ILE A 53 -11.76 -2.88 -0.73
C ILE A 53 -13.06 -3.49 -0.20
N LEU A 54 -13.83 -2.74 0.60
CA LEU A 54 -15.11 -3.19 1.12
C LEU A 54 -16.14 -3.45 0.02
N PHE A 55 -16.16 -2.60 -1.02
CA PHE A 55 -17.02 -2.80 -2.19
C PHE A 55 -16.68 -4.11 -2.92
N LEU A 56 -15.40 -4.33 -3.24
CA LEU A 56 -14.95 -5.53 -3.94
C LEU A 56 -15.19 -6.81 -3.14
N ALA A 57 -14.93 -6.78 -1.82
CA ALA A 57 -15.19 -7.91 -0.93
C ALA A 57 -16.68 -8.25 -0.83
N ARG A 58 -17.57 -7.25 -0.92
CA ARG A 58 -19.02 -7.46 -0.99
C ARG A 58 -19.44 -8.05 -2.33
N GLU A 59 -18.88 -7.59 -3.43
CA GLU A 59 -19.24 -8.06 -4.78
C GLU A 59 -18.86 -9.54 -4.99
N ASP A 60 -17.70 -9.95 -4.47
CA ASP A 60 -17.23 -11.33 -4.50
C ASP A 60 -16.23 -11.55 -3.36
N SER A 61 -16.62 -12.31 -2.34
CA SER A 61 -15.84 -12.53 -1.12
C SER A 61 -14.76 -13.61 -1.27
N GLU A 62 -14.76 -14.34 -2.38
CA GLU A 62 -13.81 -15.45 -2.62
C GLU A 62 -12.68 -15.04 -3.56
N LYS A 63 -12.88 -14.00 -4.37
CA LYS A 63 -11.87 -13.52 -5.32
C LYS A 63 -10.92 -12.53 -4.69
N ASP A 64 -9.64 -12.70 -5.00
CA ASP A 64 -8.59 -11.77 -4.59
C ASP A 64 -8.86 -10.33 -5.01
N ILE A 65 -8.36 -9.39 -4.21
CA ILE A 65 -8.25 -7.97 -4.55
C ILE A 65 -6.78 -7.67 -4.81
N ASN A 66 -6.46 -7.00 -5.90
CA ASN A 66 -5.09 -6.64 -6.26
C ASN A 66 -4.82 -5.17 -5.94
N LEU A 67 -4.06 -4.91 -4.88
CA LEU A 67 -3.65 -3.57 -4.46
C LEU A 67 -2.29 -3.20 -5.03
N TYR A 68 -2.28 -2.30 -6.01
CA TYR A 68 -1.08 -1.75 -6.62
C TYR A 68 -0.62 -0.50 -5.86
N ILE A 69 0.64 -0.47 -5.45
CA ILE A 69 1.18 0.55 -4.55
C ILE A 69 2.36 1.26 -5.22
N ASN A 70 2.22 2.56 -5.39
CA ASN A 70 3.26 3.51 -5.72
C ASN A 70 3.10 4.75 -4.83
N SER A 71 3.62 4.66 -3.61
CA SER A 71 3.37 5.66 -2.59
C SER A 71 4.63 5.96 -1.77
N PRO A 72 4.92 7.25 -1.49
CA PRO A 72 5.95 7.63 -0.54
C PRO A 72 5.53 7.39 0.92
N GLY A 73 4.36 6.80 1.15
CA GLY A 73 3.72 6.69 2.46
C GLY A 73 2.90 7.93 2.80
N GLY A 74 2.71 8.20 4.09
CA GLY A 74 1.92 9.34 4.55
C GLY A 74 1.46 9.19 6.00
N GLU A 75 0.27 9.66 6.29
CA GLU A 75 -0.30 9.66 7.63
C GLU A 75 -0.51 8.24 8.16
N VAL A 76 0.04 7.96 9.36
CA VAL A 76 0.06 6.61 9.93
C VAL A 76 -1.33 6.08 10.21
N TYR A 77 -2.22 6.85 10.86
CA TYR A 77 -3.57 6.37 11.17
C TYR A 77 -4.40 6.11 9.91
N SER A 78 -4.28 6.98 8.90
CA SER A 78 -4.88 6.74 7.59
C SER A 78 -4.37 5.46 6.93
N GLY A 79 -3.07 5.18 7.01
CA GLY A 79 -2.51 3.90 6.55
C GLY A 79 -2.99 2.70 7.37
N MET A 80 -3.13 2.85 8.70
CA MET A 80 -3.67 1.80 9.57
C MET A 80 -5.13 1.46 9.25
N ALA A 81 -5.94 2.43 8.83
CA ALA A 81 -7.31 2.16 8.38
C ALA A 81 -7.35 1.27 7.13
N ILE A 82 -6.43 1.50 6.17
CA ILE A 82 -6.27 0.64 5.00
C ILE A 82 -5.81 -0.75 5.44
N TYR A 83 -4.74 -0.82 6.27
CA TYR A 83 -4.20 -2.07 6.80
C TYR A 83 -5.28 -2.93 7.45
N ASP A 84 -6.01 -2.38 8.44
CA ASP A 84 -7.04 -3.13 9.17
C ASP A 84 -8.15 -3.61 8.22
N THR A 85 -8.51 -2.81 7.21
CA THR A 85 -9.49 -3.22 6.20
C THR A 85 -8.98 -4.38 5.35
N MET A 86 -7.72 -4.37 4.94
CA MET A 86 -7.09 -5.49 4.21
C MET A 86 -7.11 -6.78 5.03
N GLN A 87 -6.85 -6.69 6.35
CA GLN A 87 -6.86 -7.86 7.23
C GLN A 87 -8.28 -8.32 7.61
N TYR A 88 -9.28 -7.43 7.51
CA TYR A 88 -10.65 -7.71 7.93
C TYR A 88 -11.49 -8.41 6.86
N VAL A 89 -11.27 -8.08 5.59
CA VAL A 89 -12.06 -8.67 4.49
C VAL A 89 -11.79 -10.17 4.35
N PRO A 90 -12.81 -10.97 3.94
CA PRO A 90 -12.67 -12.42 3.85
C PRO A 90 -11.83 -12.91 2.66
N CYS A 91 -11.71 -12.10 1.60
CA CYS A 91 -10.87 -12.40 0.44
C CYS A 91 -9.43 -11.95 0.67
N ASP A 92 -8.50 -12.62 -0.01
CA ASP A 92 -7.10 -12.21 0.02
C ASP A 92 -6.90 -10.84 -0.66
N VAL A 93 -6.05 -10.02 -0.07
CA VAL A 93 -5.54 -8.80 -0.71
C VAL A 93 -4.11 -9.04 -1.14
N ALA A 94 -3.90 -9.25 -2.44
CA ALA A 94 -2.58 -9.31 -3.06
C ALA A 94 -2.01 -7.90 -3.20
N THR A 95 -0.70 -7.73 -2.99
CA THR A 95 -0.04 -6.41 -3.05
C THR A 95 1.04 -6.38 -4.11
N PHE A 96 1.13 -5.26 -4.83
CA PHE A 96 2.07 -5.09 -5.95
C PHE A 96 2.82 -3.77 -5.79
N SER A 97 4.12 -3.83 -5.50
CA SER A 97 4.98 -2.64 -5.53
C SER A 97 5.30 -2.27 -6.98
N VAL A 98 4.89 -1.06 -7.39
CA VAL A 98 5.12 -0.55 -8.76
C VAL A 98 5.79 0.82 -8.69
N GLY A 99 7.12 0.83 -8.67
CA GLY A 99 7.89 2.06 -8.51
C GLY A 99 8.36 2.24 -7.07
N LEU A 100 7.79 3.16 -6.31
CA LEU A 100 8.20 3.41 -4.92
C LEU A 100 7.17 2.89 -3.93
N CYS A 101 7.62 2.11 -2.94
CA CYS A 101 6.88 1.86 -1.72
C CYS A 101 7.74 2.32 -0.55
N ALA A 102 7.35 3.39 0.13
CA ALA A 102 8.13 3.94 1.25
C ALA A 102 7.26 4.14 2.48
N SER A 103 7.86 4.09 3.67
CA SER A 103 7.18 4.41 4.94
C SER A 103 5.89 3.58 5.10
N MET A 104 4.73 4.20 5.32
CA MET A 104 3.43 3.50 5.38
C MET A 104 3.07 2.73 4.10
N GLY A 105 3.61 3.10 2.93
CA GLY A 105 3.45 2.32 1.69
C GLY A 105 4.10 0.94 1.80
N THR A 106 5.26 0.85 2.47
CA THR A 106 5.95 -0.42 2.74
C THR A 106 5.19 -1.28 3.74
N VAL A 107 4.61 -0.68 4.77
CA VAL A 107 3.75 -1.40 5.72
C VAL A 107 2.58 -2.05 4.98
N LEU A 108 1.91 -1.31 4.10
CA LEU A 108 0.79 -1.84 3.32
C LEU A 108 1.22 -2.90 2.29
N LEU A 109 2.37 -2.71 1.64
CA LEU A 109 2.95 -3.72 0.74
C LEU A 109 3.17 -5.05 1.48
N THR A 110 3.81 -4.96 2.65
CA THR A 110 4.17 -6.12 3.46
C THR A 110 2.94 -6.84 4.03
N ALA A 111 1.83 -6.11 4.20
CA ALA A 111 0.56 -6.60 4.76
C ALA A 111 -0.36 -7.33 3.76
N GLY A 112 0.07 -7.51 2.51
CA GLY A 112 -0.63 -8.35 1.56
C GLY A 112 -0.70 -9.81 2.04
N ALA A 113 -1.66 -10.57 1.51
CA ALA A 113 -1.83 -11.98 1.84
C ALA A 113 -0.53 -12.77 1.59
N ALA A 114 -0.20 -13.69 2.50
CA ALA A 114 1.05 -14.46 2.43
C ALA A 114 1.16 -15.24 1.11
N GLY A 115 2.30 -15.12 0.43
CA GLY A 115 2.54 -15.71 -0.89
C GLY A 115 1.99 -14.87 -2.06
N LYS A 116 1.36 -13.73 -1.79
CA LYS A 116 0.73 -12.83 -2.79
C LYS A 116 1.23 -11.39 -2.68
N ARG A 117 2.46 -11.19 -2.17
CA ARG A 117 3.12 -9.89 -2.10
C ARG A 117 4.19 -9.83 -3.18
N HIS A 118 4.08 -8.87 -4.08
CA HIS A 118 4.88 -8.82 -5.29
C HIS A 118 5.61 -7.48 -5.43
N ALA A 119 6.79 -7.50 -6.07
CA ALA A 119 7.48 -6.30 -6.51
C ALA A 119 7.84 -6.38 -7.99
N MET A 120 7.69 -5.26 -8.71
CA MET A 120 8.30 -5.13 -10.04
C MET A 120 9.83 -5.07 -9.93
N PRO A 121 10.60 -5.46 -10.97
CA PRO A 121 12.07 -5.56 -10.89
C PRO A 121 12.79 -4.27 -10.49
N ASN A 122 12.22 -3.12 -10.88
CA ASN A 122 12.79 -1.80 -10.60
C ASN A 122 12.14 -1.11 -9.39
N SER A 123 11.30 -1.83 -8.64
CA SER A 123 10.68 -1.26 -7.46
C SER A 123 11.69 -1.00 -6.36
N THR A 124 11.50 0.12 -5.68
CA THR A 124 12.30 0.55 -4.53
C THR A 124 11.42 0.50 -3.29
N ILE A 125 11.88 -0.21 -2.27
CA ILE A 125 11.20 -0.36 -1.00
C ILE A 125 11.99 0.40 0.06
N HIS A 126 11.32 1.21 0.87
CA HIS A 126 11.94 2.02 1.92
C HIS A 126 11.24 1.85 3.26
N MET A 127 12.02 1.67 4.31
CA MET A 127 11.56 1.65 5.70
C MET A 127 12.31 2.71 6.53
N HIS A 128 11.61 3.28 7.49
CA HIS A 128 12.14 4.18 8.51
C HIS A 128 11.16 4.23 9.68
N GLN A 129 11.58 4.84 10.79
CA GLN A 129 10.71 5.05 11.94
C GLN A 129 9.66 6.15 11.66
N PRO A 130 8.52 6.15 12.37
CA PRO A 130 7.54 7.22 12.26
C PRO A 130 8.15 8.58 12.55
N LEU A 131 7.76 9.57 11.75
CA LEU A 131 8.08 10.97 12.01
C LEU A 131 7.00 11.56 12.90
N SER A 132 7.41 12.25 13.96
CA SER A 132 6.52 12.96 14.87
C SER A 132 7.08 14.33 15.21
N GLY A 133 6.19 15.31 15.34
CA GLY A 133 6.52 16.67 15.74
C GLY A 133 5.42 17.18 16.64
N THR A 134 5.78 17.66 17.83
CA THR A 134 4.83 18.22 18.79
C THR A 134 5.44 19.43 19.50
N GLN A 135 4.59 20.36 19.92
CA GLN A 135 4.95 21.56 20.67
C GLN A 135 3.83 21.86 21.67
N GLY A 136 4.15 22.40 22.85
CA GLY A 136 3.16 22.69 23.87
C GLY A 136 3.73 22.63 25.28
N GLN A 137 2.87 22.42 26.27
CA GLN A 137 3.30 22.21 27.65
C GLN A 137 4.08 20.89 27.75
N ALA A 138 4.95 20.78 28.77
CA ALA A 138 5.75 19.58 28.98
C ALA A 138 4.88 18.30 29.08
N SER A 139 3.70 18.40 29.70
CA SER A 139 2.71 17.31 29.78
C SER A 139 2.18 16.90 28.40
N ASP A 140 1.89 17.86 27.52
CA ASP A 140 1.37 17.58 26.19
C ASP A 140 2.45 16.91 25.32
N ILE A 141 3.68 17.43 25.40
CA ILE A 141 4.85 16.85 24.72
C ILE A 141 5.05 15.40 25.17
N GLU A 142 4.98 15.12 26.48
CA GLU A 142 5.11 13.77 27.00
C GLU A 142 4.02 12.83 26.48
N ILE A 143 2.75 13.26 26.45
CA ILE A 143 1.63 12.47 25.92
C ILE A 143 1.87 12.11 24.45
N HIS A 144 2.24 13.09 23.62
CA HIS A 144 2.52 12.87 22.20
C HIS A 144 3.74 11.98 21.95
N ALA A 145 4.78 12.11 22.76
CA ALA A 145 5.96 11.24 22.68
C ALA A 145 5.59 9.78 22.99
N ARG A 146 4.80 9.54 24.06
CA ARG A 146 4.33 8.19 24.40
C ARG A 146 3.50 7.56 23.28
N GLU A 147 2.60 8.33 22.67
CA GLU A 147 1.80 7.83 21.55
C GLU A 147 2.66 7.53 20.32
N THR A 148 3.64 8.37 20.02
CA THR A 148 4.59 8.13 18.92
C THR A 148 5.34 6.81 19.11
N LEU A 149 5.84 6.55 20.33
CA LEU A 149 6.52 5.30 20.66
C LEU A 149 5.59 4.08 20.54
N ARG A 150 4.32 4.21 20.98
CA ARG A 150 3.31 3.16 20.85
C ARG A 150 3.04 2.82 19.38
N ILE A 151 2.91 3.84 18.52
CA ILE A 151 2.72 3.66 17.08
C ILE A 151 3.94 3.02 16.44
N GLN A 152 5.14 3.50 16.78
CA GLN A 152 6.40 2.93 16.29
C GLN A 152 6.50 1.44 16.62
N ASP A 153 6.20 1.07 17.85
CA ASP A 153 6.19 -0.33 18.29
C ASP A 153 5.17 -1.17 17.50
N ARG A 154 3.95 -0.65 17.31
CA ARG A 154 2.91 -1.34 16.55
C ARG A 154 3.31 -1.58 15.09
N LEU A 155 3.87 -0.58 14.41
CA LEU A 155 4.30 -0.74 13.01
C LEU A 155 5.46 -1.73 12.88
N ARG A 156 6.42 -1.70 13.82
CA ARG A 156 7.52 -2.67 13.85
C ARG A 156 7.00 -4.09 14.05
N GLN A 157 6.03 -4.27 14.95
CA GLN A 157 5.41 -5.58 15.18
C GLN A 157 4.68 -6.07 13.92
N ILE A 158 3.90 -5.20 13.25
CA ILE A 158 3.22 -5.56 11.99
C ILE A 158 4.23 -6.05 10.95
N ILE A 159 5.32 -5.30 10.74
CA ILE A 159 6.34 -5.71 9.76
C ILE A 159 7.00 -7.02 10.21
N ALA A 160 7.33 -7.19 11.49
CA ALA A 160 7.91 -8.43 12.01
C ALA A 160 6.97 -9.64 11.77
N ASP A 161 5.69 -9.49 12.08
CA ASP A 161 4.67 -10.53 11.94
C ASP A 161 4.54 -11.02 10.49
N HIS A 162 4.50 -10.09 9.54
CA HIS A 162 4.33 -10.41 8.12
C HIS A 162 5.64 -10.84 7.42
N THR A 163 6.80 -10.35 7.86
CA THR A 163 8.10 -10.70 7.26
C THR A 163 8.71 -11.98 7.85
N GLY A 164 8.31 -12.36 9.06
CA GLY A 164 8.96 -13.41 9.85
C GLY A 164 10.31 -12.99 10.45
N GLN A 165 10.72 -11.73 10.31
CA GLN A 165 11.92 -11.20 10.96
C GLN A 165 11.68 -10.98 12.46
N SER A 166 12.75 -10.99 13.26
CA SER A 166 12.62 -10.64 14.67
C SER A 166 12.31 -9.14 14.83
N TYR A 167 11.58 -8.80 15.89
CA TYR A 167 11.27 -7.42 16.24
C TYR A 167 12.55 -6.58 16.35
N GLU A 168 13.61 -7.10 16.96
CA GLU A 168 14.89 -6.41 17.17
C GLU A 168 15.56 -6.07 15.83
N ARG A 169 15.47 -6.96 14.85
CA ARG A 169 15.98 -6.70 13.50
C ARG A 169 15.18 -5.58 12.84
N ILE A 170 13.85 -5.64 12.85
CA ILE A 170 13.01 -4.57 12.32
C ILE A 170 13.32 -3.24 13.01
N ALA A 171 13.45 -3.24 14.34
CA ALA A 171 13.71 -2.04 15.12
C ALA A 171 15.04 -1.38 14.77
N ARG A 172 16.10 -2.19 14.58
CA ARG A 172 17.43 -1.73 14.16
C ARG A 172 17.42 -1.24 12.72
N ASP A 173 16.89 -2.04 11.81
CA ASP A 173 16.95 -1.77 10.37
C ASP A 173 16.03 -0.58 10.01
N SER A 174 14.96 -0.32 10.78
CA SER A 174 14.07 0.85 10.59
C SER A 174 14.48 2.10 11.39
N ASP A 175 15.56 2.09 12.18
CA ASP A 175 15.93 3.26 13.00
C ASP A 175 16.41 4.45 12.15
N ARG A 176 16.92 4.17 10.95
CA ARG A 176 17.25 5.18 9.93
C ARG A 176 16.63 4.76 8.60
N ASP A 177 16.76 5.63 7.61
CA ASP A 177 16.35 5.32 6.24
C ASP A 177 17.03 4.05 5.76
N PHE A 178 16.23 3.07 5.40
CA PHE A 178 16.67 1.77 4.92
C PHE A 178 16.02 1.47 3.57
N TRP A 179 16.87 1.41 2.55
CA TRP A 179 16.48 1.27 1.16
C TRP A 179 16.82 -0.13 0.65
N LEU A 180 15.86 -0.74 -0.03
CA LEU A 180 15.96 -2.07 -0.60
C LEU A 180 15.50 -2.00 -2.07
N ASN A 181 16.24 -2.64 -2.96
CA ASN A 181 15.70 -2.98 -4.27
C ASN A 181 14.71 -4.17 -4.15
N ALA A 182 14.03 -4.51 -5.25
CA ALA A 182 13.03 -5.58 -5.26
C ALA A 182 13.55 -6.94 -4.76
N GLU A 183 14.74 -7.36 -5.20
CA GLU A 183 15.33 -8.64 -4.79
C GLU A 183 15.69 -8.64 -3.29
N GLN A 184 16.29 -7.55 -2.80
CA GLN A 184 16.58 -7.40 -1.37
C GLN A 184 15.30 -7.36 -0.53
N ALA A 185 14.22 -6.77 -1.04
CA ALA A 185 12.93 -6.77 -0.36
C ALA A 185 12.32 -8.18 -0.27
N ALA A 186 12.49 -9.00 -1.32
CA ALA A 186 12.08 -10.40 -1.32
C ALA A 186 12.92 -11.23 -0.32
N GLU A 187 14.25 -11.08 -0.35
CA GLU A 187 15.15 -11.73 0.61
C GLU A 187 14.87 -11.33 2.06
N TYR A 188 14.43 -10.08 2.29
CA TYR A 188 14.04 -9.58 3.60
C TYR A 188 12.68 -10.12 4.06
N GLY A 189 11.83 -10.57 3.14
CA GLY A 189 10.46 -11.03 3.40
C GLY A 189 9.40 -9.93 3.36
N LEU A 190 9.71 -8.74 2.83
CA LEU A 190 8.75 -7.64 2.62
C LEU A 190 7.80 -7.94 1.44
N VAL A 191 8.28 -8.71 0.49
CA VAL A 191 7.50 -9.30 -0.61
C VAL A 191 7.86 -10.77 -0.75
N ASP A 192 6.98 -11.54 -1.39
CA ASP A 192 7.19 -12.96 -1.65
C ASP A 192 7.91 -13.20 -2.99
N GLU A 193 7.64 -12.36 -4.00
CA GLU A 193 8.15 -12.56 -5.35
C GLU A 193 8.50 -11.24 -6.08
N VAL A 194 9.61 -11.26 -6.82
CA VAL A 194 9.91 -10.24 -7.83
C VAL A 194 9.39 -10.71 -9.19
N LEU A 195 8.41 -9.98 -9.74
CA LEU A 195 7.77 -10.32 -11.01
C LEU A 195 8.75 -10.18 -12.16
N LYS A 196 8.84 -11.20 -13.01
CA LYS A 196 9.65 -11.16 -14.24
C LYS A 196 8.71 -11.10 -15.45
N PRO A 197 9.08 -10.40 -16.54
CA PRO A 197 8.32 -10.48 -17.77
C PRO A 197 8.28 -11.94 -18.21
N ASP A 198 7.09 -12.44 -18.57
CA ASP A 198 7.01 -13.70 -19.30
C ASP A 198 7.86 -13.55 -20.57
N PRO A 199 8.70 -14.54 -20.92
CA PRO A 199 9.31 -14.55 -22.23
C PRO A 199 8.19 -14.46 -23.26
N PRO A 200 8.32 -13.62 -24.31
CA PRO A 200 7.28 -13.52 -25.33
C PRO A 200 6.97 -14.94 -25.81
N SER A 201 5.68 -15.29 -25.80
CA SER A 201 5.22 -16.56 -26.34
C SER A 201 5.83 -16.73 -27.73
N SER A 202 6.64 -17.77 -27.91
CA SER A 202 7.20 -18.10 -29.22
C SER A 202 6.02 -18.38 -30.17
N GLU A 203 5.75 -17.45 -31.08
CA GLU A 203 4.86 -17.68 -32.23
C GLU A 203 5.40 -18.79 -33.13
#